data_AF-A0A2H0N5G7-F1
#
_entry.id   AF-A0A2H0N5G7-F1
#
_cell.length_a   1.000
_cell.length_b   1.000
_cell.length_c   1.000
_cell.angle_alpha   90.00
_cell.angle_beta   90.00
_cell.angle_gamma   90.00
#
_symmetry.space_group_name_H-M   'P 1'
#
loop_
_entity.id
_entity.type
_entity.pdbx_description
1 polymer ?
#
loop_
_entity_poly.entity_id
_entity_poly.type
_entity_poly.pdbx_seq_one_letter_code
_entity_poly.pdbx_strand_id
1 'polypeptide(L)'
;MLLITLYTLLFTFLTWHRFSHGVFLLFLLLPTYLLRFSLGPLPVTLLEVMIWIVCIIGLLKHARHIEESIMTLFRKHTLFTIGTTLFLIAATISVFTALDLRAAAGEWKAFYIEPFVLFLILYVSRDQLEAKTDIILPLMLCGIATAGLAIYQHFTGWMVPFAFWENDETYRVTAWYGFPNGVGLFLASLVPLAIYEVWQKIFSSQNDDWGVGRVGSWILCTVAILLLCTAPLAVFYAKSTGGLIGIAAGIGTLLLLNKRTRWPAVILGIACLGIVFLTPQLQGVR
;
A
#
# COMPACT_ATOMS: atom_id res chain seq x y z
N MET A 1 -15.67 -22.26 -5.73
CA MET A 1 -16.70 -21.71 -4.83
C MET A 1 -16.56 -22.23 -3.40
N LEU A 2 -16.59 -23.54 -3.16
CA LEU A 2 -16.46 -24.11 -1.81
C LEU A 2 -15.23 -23.63 -1.01
N LEU A 3 -14.04 -23.57 -1.64
CA LEU A 3 -12.82 -23.07 -1.01
C LEU A 3 -12.94 -21.59 -0.58
N ILE A 4 -13.53 -20.75 -1.45
CA ILE A 4 -13.73 -19.32 -1.17
C ILE A 4 -14.70 -19.16 0.00
N THR A 5 -15.82 -19.89 -0.02
CA THR A 5 -16.79 -19.87 1.08
C THR A 5 -16.15 -20.30 2.40
N LEU A 6 -15.42 -21.42 2.40
CA LEU A 6 -14.71 -21.90 3.59
C LEU A 6 -13.70 -20.86 4.12
N TYR A 7 -12.91 -20.28 3.22
CA TYR A 7 -11.97 -19.21 3.56
C TYR A 7 -12.68 -17.99 4.17
N THR A 8 -13.78 -17.52 3.56
CA THR A 8 -14.52 -16.36 4.06
C THR A 8 -15.14 -16.62 5.44
N LEU A 9 -15.62 -17.83 5.70
CA LEU A 9 -16.13 -18.21 7.01
C LEU A 9 -15.02 -18.23 8.06
N LEU A 10 -13.86 -18.81 7.73
CA LEU A 10 -12.70 -18.84 8.63
C LEU A 10 -12.18 -17.43 8.91
N PHE A 11 -12.06 -16.59 7.88
CA PHE A 11 -11.63 -15.19 8.01
C PHE A 11 -12.61 -14.38 8.88
N THR A 12 -13.93 -14.57 8.67
CA THR A 12 -14.97 -13.96 9.51
C THR A 12 -14.83 -14.40 10.96
N PHE A 13 -14.70 -15.71 11.20
CA PHE A 13 -14.53 -16.27 12.55
C PHE A 13 -13.28 -15.71 13.25
N LEU A 14 -12.15 -15.66 12.54
CA LEU A 14 -10.89 -15.15 13.09
C LEU A 14 -11.00 -13.66 13.44
N THR A 15 -11.56 -12.85 12.54
CA THR A 15 -11.76 -11.40 12.74
C THR A 15 -12.75 -11.14 13.88
N TRP A 16 -13.78 -11.98 14.02
CA TRP A 16 -14.73 -11.91 15.12
C TRP A 16 -14.08 -12.27 16.45
N HIS A 17 -13.20 -13.26 16.50
CA HIS A 17 -12.49 -13.64 17.72
C HIS A 17 -11.48 -12.56 18.13
N ARG A 18 -10.63 -12.12 17.19
CA ARG A 18 -9.63 -11.06 17.40
C ARG A 18 -9.57 -10.15 16.19
N PHE A 19 -10.00 -8.91 16.38
CA PHE A 19 -10.13 -7.94 15.29
C PHE A 19 -8.77 -7.63 14.63
N SER A 20 -7.71 -7.48 15.44
CA SER A 20 -6.34 -7.25 14.99
C SER A 20 -5.84 -8.34 14.02
N HIS A 21 -6.14 -9.62 14.26
CA HIS A 21 -5.76 -10.70 13.33
C HIS A 21 -6.44 -10.58 11.95
N GLY A 22 -7.69 -10.11 11.92
CA GLY A 22 -8.40 -9.85 10.67
C GLY A 22 -7.75 -8.73 9.87
N VAL A 23 -7.38 -7.63 10.54
CA VAL A 23 -6.64 -6.51 9.95
C VAL A 23 -5.25 -6.95 9.47
N PHE A 24 -4.54 -7.74 10.27
CA PHE A 24 -3.24 -8.31 9.91
C PHE A 24 -3.32 -9.11 8.62
N LEU A 25 -4.26 -10.06 8.54
CA LEU A 25 -4.46 -10.88 7.34
C LEU A 25 -4.91 -10.05 6.13
N LEU A 26 -5.73 -9.01 6.33
CA LEU A 26 -6.15 -8.11 5.26
C LEU A 26 -4.94 -7.46 4.58
N PHE A 27 -4.02 -6.88 5.35
CA PHE A 27 -2.82 -6.25 4.80
C PHE A 27 -1.78 -7.24 4.29
N LEU A 28 -1.73 -8.45 4.85
CA LEU A 28 -0.84 -9.51 4.38
C LEU A 28 -1.30 -10.06 3.02
N LEU A 29 -2.61 -10.16 2.82
CA LEU A 29 -3.23 -10.81 1.67
C LEU A 29 -3.84 -9.80 0.68
N LEU A 30 -3.29 -8.59 0.59
CA LEU A 30 -3.68 -7.60 -0.44
C LEU A 30 -3.72 -8.19 -1.86
N PRO A 31 -2.79 -9.08 -2.30
CA PRO A 31 -2.80 -9.64 -3.66
C PRO A 31 -4.06 -10.46 -4.00
N THR A 32 -4.88 -10.81 -3.00
CA THR A 32 -6.15 -11.50 -3.21
C THR A 32 -7.18 -10.68 -3.99
N TYR A 33 -6.94 -9.40 -4.26
CA TYR A 33 -7.74 -8.58 -5.19
C TYR A 33 -7.78 -9.18 -6.62
N LEU A 34 -6.79 -10.01 -6.98
CA LEU A 34 -6.74 -10.74 -8.25
C LEU A 34 -7.75 -11.88 -8.33
N LEU A 35 -8.22 -12.39 -7.18
CA LEU A 35 -9.19 -13.47 -7.10
C LEU A 35 -10.60 -12.91 -7.30
N ARG A 36 -11.01 -12.81 -8.57
CA ARG A 36 -12.33 -12.31 -8.98
C ARG A 36 -13.34 -13.45 -9.10
N PHE A 37 -14.55 -13.24 -8.59
CA PHE A 37 -15.67 -14.16 -8.74
C PHE A 37 -17.00 -13.40 -8.79
N SER A 38 -18.06 -14.06 -9.24
CA SER A 38 -19.39 -13.46 -9.30
C SER A 38 -20.21 -13.83 -8.07
N LEU A 39 -20.72 -12.84 -7.35
CA LEU A 39 -21.72 -13.02 -6.31
C LEU A 39 -23.07 -12.54 -6.87
N GLY A 40 -23.82 -13.49 -7.46
CA GLY A 40 -24.99 -13.16 -8.28
C GLY A 40 -24.58 -12.36 -9.54
N PRO A 41 -25.19 -11.21 -9.82
CA PRO A 41 -24.90 -10.40 -11.02
C PRO A 41 -23.67 -9.50 -10.88
N LEU A 42 -23.08 -9.41 -9.68
CA LEU A 42 -21.99 -8.48 -9.39
C LEU A 42 -20.63 -9.20 -9.37
N PRO A 43 -19.64 -8.74 -10.16
CA PRO A 43 -18.27 -9.18 -9.98
C PRO A 43 -17.71 -8.59 -8.69
N VAL A 44 -17.13 -9.44 -7.86
CA VAL A 44 -16.49 -9.08 -6.60
C VAL A 44 -15.11 -9.73 -6.52
N THR A 45 -14.24 -9.18 -5.68
CA THR A 45 -12.92 -9.78 -5.40
C THR A 45 -12.88 -10.36 -4.00
N LEU A 46 -11.95 -11.29 -3.76
CA LEU A 46 -11.77 -11.82 -2.40
C LEU A 46 -11.34 -10.73 -1.42
N LEU A 47 -10.48 -9.79 -1.86
CA LEU A 47 -10.07 -8.65 -1.06
C LEU A 47 -11.26 -7.77 -0.69
N GLU A 48 -12.17 -7.48 -1.63
CA GLU A 48 -13.40 -6.73 -1.33
C GLU A 48 -14.21 -7.39 -0.23
N VAL A 49 -14.41 -8.72 -0.31
CA VAL A 49 -15.11 -9.46 0.74
C VAL A 49 -14.38 -9.37 2.09
N MET A 50 -13.05 -9.44 2.10
CA MET A 50 -12.26 -9.26 3.33
C MET A 50 -12.42 -7.86 3.92
N ILE A 51 -12.38 -6.80 3.08
CA ILE A 51 -12.61 -5.42 3.51
C ILE A 51 -14.00 -5.30 4.15
N TRP A 52 -15.05 -5.80 3.48
CA TRP A 52 -16.41 -5.72 4.02
C TRP A 52 -16.57 -6.49 5.33
N ILE A 53 -15.95 -7.67 5.48
CA ILE A 53 -15.96 -8.41 6.74
C ILE A 53 -15.29 -7.60 7.86
N VAL A 54 -14.11 -7.01 7.62
CA VAL A 54 -13.42 -6.16 8.61
C VAL A 54 -14.28 -4.94 8.94
N CYS A 55 -14.88 -4.28 7.95
CA CYS A 55 -15.72 -3.12 8.17
C CYS A 55 -16.98 -3.45 8.99
N ILE A 56 -17.68 -4.54 8.64
CA ILE A 56 -18.89 -4.96 9.35
C ILE A 56 -18.56 -5.36 10.80
N ILE A 57 -17.54 -6.18 11.01
CA ILE A 57 -17.17 -6.62 12.37
C ILE A 57 -16.63 -5.46 13.20
N GLY A 58 -15.83 -4.57 12.60
CA GLY A 58 -15.34 -3.36 13.23
C GLY A 58 -16.50 -2.47 13.68
N LEU A 59 -17.49 -2.27 12.81
CA LEU A 59 -18.70 -1.50 13.10
C LEU A 59 -19.51 -2.14 14.23
N LEU A 60 -19.72 -3.46 14.20
CA LEU A 60 -20.48 -4.17 15.25
C LEU A 60 -19.78 -4.11 16.61
N LYS A 61 -18.45 -4.27 16.66
CA LYS A 61 -17.68 -4.24 17.90
C LYS A 61 -17.53 -2.84 18.49
N HIS A 62 -17.52 -1.81 17.65
CA HIS A 62 -17.22 -0.43 18.08
C HIS A 62 -18.40 0.53 17.92
N ALA A 63 -19.61 0.03 17.60
CA ALA A 63 -20.80 0.83 17.27
C ALA A 63 -21.03 2.02 18.21
N ARG A 64 -20.84 1.81 19.52
CA ARG A 64 -21.07 2.85 20.56
C ARG A 64 -20.10 4.02 20.48
N HIS A 65 -18.88 3.82 19.98
CA HIS A 65 -17.83 4.84 19.92
C HIS A 65 -17.65 5.45 18.53
N ILE A 66 -18.33 4.91 17.51
CA ILE A 66 -18.20 5.37 16.12
C ILE A 66 -18.58 6.84 16.00
N GLU A 67 -19.76 7.23 16.52
CA GLU A 67 -20.26 8.60 16.35
C GLU A 67 -19.33 9.63 16.99
N GLU A 68 -18.94 9.40 18.25
CA GLU A 68 -18.02 10.28 18.99
C GLU A 68 -16.65 10.34 18.31
N SER A 69 -16.10 9.20 17.90
CA SER A 69 -14.76 9.13 17.29
C SER A 69 -14.73 9.80 15.91
N ILE A 70 -15.76 9.62 15.09
CA ILE A 70 -15.85 10.23 13.77
C ILE A 70 -16.10 11.74 13.89
N MET A 71 -17.01 12.15 14.77
CA MET A 71 -17.29 13.56 15.00
C MET A 71 -16.05 14.29 15.52
N THR A 72 -15.30 13.68 16.43
CA THR A 72 -14.04 14.24 16.93
C THR A 72 -12.96 14.32 15.84
N LEU A 73 -12.81 13.29 15.00
CA LEU A 73 -11.91 13.34 13.84
C LEU A 73 -12.23 14.53 12.93
N PHE A 74 -13.50 14.66 12.54
CA PHE A 74 -13.90 15.68 11.57
C PHE A 74 -13.86 17.10 12.12
N ARG A 75 -14.16 17.30 13.41
CA ARG A 75 -14.07 18.62 14.06
C ARG A 75 -12.63 19.03 14.34
N LYS A 76 -11.79 18.09 14.78
CA LYS A 76 -10.40 18.38 15.14
C LYS A 76 -9.52 18.64 13.92
N HIS A 77 -9.78 17.95 12.81
CA HIS A 77 -8.98 18.03 11.60
C HIS A 77 -9.79 18.62 10.44
N THR A 78 -10.22 19.87 10.57
CA THR A 78 -11.09 20.56 9.60
C THR A 78 -10.54 20.54 8.17
N LEU A 79 -9.25 20.79 7.98
CA LEU A 79 -8.61 20.74 6.65
C LEU A 79 -8.67 19.35 6.02
N PHE A 80 -8.44 18.30 6.81
CA PHE A 80 -8.56 16.91 6.36
C PHE A 80 -10.01 16.58 5.97
N THR A 81 -10.97 17.00 6.79
CA THR A 81 -12.41 16.84 6.51
C THR A 81 -12.82 17.50 5.20
N ILE A 82 -12.44 18.77 5.02
CA ILE A 82 -12.77 19.53 3.82
C ILE A 82 -12.11 18.89 2.60
N GLY A 83 -10.81 18.59 2.66
CA GLY A 83 -10.08 17.96 1.57
C GLY A 83 -10.67 16.61 1.16
N THR A 84 -10.96 15.75 2.13
CA THR A 84 -11.55 14.43 1.88
C THR A 84 -12.97 14.54 1.33
N THR A 85 -13.78 15.45 1.86
CA THR A 85 -15.16 15.67 1.39
C THR A 85 -15.16 16.18 -0.04
N LEU A 86 -14.35 17.19 -0.36
CA LEU A 86 -14.21 17.70 -1.73
C LEU A 86 -13.71 16.62 -2.69
N PHE A 87 -12.75 15.81 -2.26
CA PHE A 87 -12.22 14.71 -3.07
C PHE A 87 -13.28 13.63 -3.37
N LEU A 88 -14.05 13.21 -2.35
CA LEU A 88 -15.13 12.22 -2.53
C LEU A 88 -16.29 12.77 -3.36
N ILE A 89 -16.63 14.05 -3.21
CA ILE A 89 -17.63 14.71 -4.07
C ILE A 89 -17.14 14.72 -5.51
N ALA A 90 -15.89 15.13 -5.76
CA ALA A 90 -15.31 15.13 -7.11
C ALA A 90 -15.31 13.73 -7.73
N ALA A 91 -14.90 12.71 -6.98
CA ALA A 91 -14.94 11.31 -7.42
C ALA A 91 -16.37 10.81 -7.69
N THR A 92 -17.36 11.28 -6.94
CA THR A 92 -18.77 10.92 -7.16
C THR A 92 -19.32 11.60 -8.41
N ILE A 93 -18.99 12.88 -8.63
CA ILE A 93 -19.37 13.61 -9.85
C ILE A 93 -18.74 12.96 -11.08
N SER A 94 -17.48 12.50 -11.00
CA SER A 94 -16.79 11.92 -12.16
C SER A 94 -17.46 10.64 -12.67
N VAL A 95 -18.12 9.87 -11.80
CA VAL A 95 -18.91 8.68 -12.22
C VAL A 95 -19.98 9.08 -13.23
N PHE A 96 -20.71 10.18 -12.98
CA PHE A 96 -21.79 10.64 -13.86
C PHE A 96 -21.30 11.25 -15.18
N THR A 97 -20.01 11.58 -15.27
CA THR A 97 -19.39 12.06 -16.51
C THR A 97 -18.82 10.94 -17.38
N ALA A 98 -18.79 9.71 -16.88
CA ALA A 98 -18.18 8.58 -17.58
C ALA A 98 -19.09 8.01 -18.68
N LEU A 99 -18.48 7.53 -19.77
CA LEU A 99 -19.18 6.87 -20.87
C LEU A 99 -19.80 5.53 -20.45
N ASP A 100 -19.13 4.79 -19.56
CA ASP A 100 -19.63 3.55 -18.97
C ASP A 100 -19.85 3.75 -17.46
N LEU A 101 -21.09 4.03 -17.10
CA LEU A 101 -21.51 4.24 -15.71
C LEU A 101 -21.23 3.02 -14.82
N ARG A 102 -21.31 1.80 -15.36
CA ARG A 102 -21.13 0.57 -14.58
C ARG A 102 -19.65 0.36 -14.25
N ALA A 103 -18.78 0.54 -15.23
CA ALA A 103 -17.33 0.46 -15.01
C ALA A 103 -16.87 1.57 -14.05
N ALA A 104 -17.33 2.80 -14.28
CA ALA A 104 -16.98 3.95 -13.44
C ALA A 104 -17.48 3.80 -11.99
N ALA A 105 -18.69 3.27 -11.78
CA ALA A 105 -19.20 2.97 -10.43
C ALA A 105 -18.37 1.88 -9.73
N GLY A 106 -17.88 0.90 -10.48
CA GLY A 106 -16.96 -0.13 -9.97
C GLY A 106 -15.64 0.46 -9.47
N GLU A 107 -15.01 1.32 -10.28
CA GLU A 107 -13.77 2.02 -9.89
C GLU A 107 -13.99 2.98 -8.72
N TRP A 108 -15.09 3.74 -8.73
CA TRP A 108 -15.48 4.63 -7.63
C TRP A 108 -15.60 3.88 -6.31
N LYS A 109 -16.29 2.74 -6.31
CA LYS A 109 -16.44 1.86 -5.14
C LYS A 109 -15.08 1.37 -4.65
N ALA A 110 -14.28 0.77 -5.53
CA ALA A 110 -13.04 0.07 -5.18
C ALA A 110 -11.88 1.00 -4.79
N PHE A 111 -11.75 2.16 -5.45
CA PHE A 111 -10.61 3.07 -5.22
C PHE A 111 -10.88 4.20 -4.24
N TYR A 112 -12.15 4.56 -4.01
CA TYR A 112 -12.49 5.72 -3.18
C TYR A 112 -13.30 5.32 -1.95
N ILE A 113 -14.46 4.67 -2.15
CA ILE A 113 -15.39 4.40 -1.05
C ILE A 113 -14.85 3.32 -0.11
N GLU A 114 -14.47 2.15 -0.63
CA GLU A 114 -13.99 1.04 0.20
C GLU A 114 -12.72 1.40 1.01
N PRO A 115 -11.67 2.04 0.42
CA PRO A 115 -10.51 2.48 1.19
C PRO A 115 -10.84 3.52 2.25
N PHE A 116 -11.77 4.45 1.96
CA PHE A 116 -12.18 5.47 2.94
C PHE A 116 -12.97 4.87 4.10
N VAL A 117 -13.90 3.95 3.83
CA VAL A 117 -14.65 3.24 4.87
C VAL A 117 -13.69 2.40 5.73
N LEU A 118 -12.74 1.70 5.10
CA LEU A 118 -11.71 0.95 5.82
C LEU A 118 -10.88 1.88 6.71
N PHE A 119 -10.45 3.04 6.21
CA PHE A 119 -9.74 4.04 7.00
C PHE A 119 -10.53 4.48 8.24
N LEU A 120 -11.82 4.78 8.10
CA LEU A 120 -12.66 5.17 9.23
C LEU A 120 -12.75 4.05 10.28
N ILE A 121 -12.92 2.81 9.84
CA ILE A 121 -12.99 1.66 10.76
C ILE A 121 -11.66 1.45 11.47
N LEU A 122 -10.52 1.51 10.76
CA LEU A 122 -9.20 1.42 11.39
C LEU A 122 -8.95 2.57 12.38
N TYR A 123 -9.41 3.78 12.07
CA TYR A 123 -9.29 4.93 12.97
C TYR A 123 -10.10 4.75 14.25
N VAL A 124 -11.35 4.29 14.15
CA VAL A 124 -12.23 4.04 15.31
C VAL A 124 -11.69 2.87 16.15
N SER A 125 -11.18 1.83 15.50
CA SER A 125 -10.65 0.63 16.17
C SER A 125 -9.17 0.76 16.58
N ARG A 126 -8.57 1.95 16.51
CA ARG A 126 -7.15 2.18 16.79
C ARG A 126 -6.71 1.72 18.18
N ASP A 127 -7.61 1.74 19.16
CA ASP A 127 -7.30 1.35 20.54
C ASP A 127 -7.15 -0.18 20.68
N GLN A 128 -7.66 -0.95 19.72
CA GLN A 128 -7.52 -2.41 19.64
C GLN A 128 -6.48 -2.86 18.61
N LEU A 129 -5.79 -1.91 17.97
CA LEU A 129 -4.86 -2.16 16.88
C LEU A 129 -3.48 -1.60 17.23
N GLU A 130 -2.47 -2.43 17.04
CA GLU A 130 -1.09 -1.99 17.08
C GLU A 130 -0.62 -1.70 15.65
N ALA A 131 -0.53 -0.42 15.29
CA ALA A 131 -0.22 -0.01 13.90
C ALA A 131 1.04 -0.70 13.32
N LYS A 132 2.08 -0.90 14.14
CA LYS A 132 3.33 -1.53 13.71
C LYS A 132 3.18 -3.02 13.40
N THR A 133 2.50 -3.77 14.24
CA THR A 133 2.38 -5.23 14.14
C THR A 133 1.18 -5.65 13.31
N ASP A 134 0.04 -4.95 13.39
CA ASP A 134 -1.20 -5.30 12.71
C ASP A 134 -1.34 -4.71 11.30
N ILE A 135 -0.59 -3.65 10.98
CA ILE A 135 -0.70 -2.95 9.69
C ILE A 135 0.65 -2.91 8.96
N ILE A 136 1.67 -2.34 9.58
CA ILE A 136 2.96 -2.11 8.91
C ILE A 136 3.69 -3.42 8.63
N LEU A 137 3.81 -4.30 9.64
CA LEU A 137 4.46 -5.61 9.50
C LEU A 137 3.83 -6.47 8.38
N PRO A 138 2.51 -6.74 8.36
CA PRO A 138 1.91 -7.56 7.30
C PRO A 138 2.02 -6.91 5.93
N LEU A 139 1.96 -5.57 5.85
CA LEU A 139 2.18 -4.85 4.60
C LEU A 139 3.61 -5.03 4.07
N MET A 140 4.61 -4.96 4.96
CA MET A 140 6.01 -5.23 4.57
C MET A 140 6.24 -6.71 4.23
N LEU A 141 5.61 -7.65 4.94
CA LEU A 141 5.65 -9.08 4.60
C LEU A 141 5.05 -9.35 3.22
N CYS A 142 3.91 -8.72 2.91
CA CYS A 142 3.34 -8.73 1.58
C CYS A 142 4.34 -8.16 0.56
N GLY A 143 4.99 -7.03 0.87
CA GLY A 143 6.05 -6.44 0.07
C GLY A 143 7.21 -7.39 -0.22
N ILE A 144 7.72 -8.10 0.80
CA ILE A 144 8.79 -9.09 0.63
C ILE A 144 8.32 -10.23 -0.26
N ALA A 145 7.09 -10.73 -0.06
CA ALA A 145 6.54 -11.77 -0.91
C ALA A 145 6.45 -11.29 -2.38
N THR A 146 6.07 -10.02 -2.61
CA THR A 146 6.02 -9.42 -3.96
C THR A 146 7.41 -9.36 -4.57
N ALA A 147 8.37 -8.83 -3.82
CA ALA A 147 9.73 -8.65 -4.27
C ALA A 147 10.41 -10.01 -4.54
N GLY A 148 10.17 -10.99 -3.67
CA GLY A 148 10.64 -12.36 -3.83
C GLY A 148 10.09 -13.01 -5.09
N LEU A 149 8.78 -12.88 -5.36
CA LEU A 149 8.20 -13.38 -6.60
C LEU A 149 8.78 -12.66 -7.81
N ALA A 150 8.93 -11.34 -7.78
CA ALA A 150 9.51 -10.56 -8.88
C ALA A 150 10.97 -10.97 -9.17
N ILE A 151 11.78 -11.17 -8.13
CA ILE A 151 13.17 -11.65 -8.28
C ILE A 151 13.17 -13.10 -8.81
N TYR A 152 12.30 -13.96 -8.31
CA TYR A 152 12.17 -15.33 -8.81
C TYR A 152 11.76 -15.37 -10.29
N GLN A 153 10.79 -14.53 -10.69
CA GLN A 153 10.42 -14.33 -12.08
C GLN A 153 11.64 -13.93 -12.90
N HIS A 154 12.45 -12.99 -12.43
CA HIS A 154 13.62 -12.53 -13.19
C HIS A 154 14.52 -13.67 -13.68
N PHE A 155 14.73 -14.70 -12.85
CA PHE A 155 15.57 -15.85 -13.19
C PHE A 155 14.87 -16.98 -13.91
N THR A 156 13.55 -17.13 -13.76
CA THR A 156 12.82 -18.32 -14.24
C THR A 156 11.84 -18.03 -15.38
N GLY A 157 11.40 -16.79 -15.52
CA GLY A 157 10.30 -16.41 -16.40
C GLY A 157 8.92 -16.91 -16.01
N TRP A 158 8.82 -17.60 -14.88
CA TRP A 158 7.60 -18.24 -14.48
C TRP A 158 6.48 -17.21 -14.27
N MET A 159 5.30 -17.43 -14.86
CA MET A 159 4.15 -16.55 -14.71
C MET A 159 4.33 -15.11 -15.26
N VAL A 160 5.37 -14.86 -16.07
CA VAL A 160 5.50 -13.59 -16.81
C VAL A 160 4.68 -13.66 -18.10
N PRO A 161 3.80 -12.68 -18.38
CA PRO A 161 3.05 -12.65 -19.64
C PRO A 161 3.98 -12.62 -20.85
N PHE A 162 3.63 -13.35 -21.92
CA PHE A 162 4.46 -13.48 -23.13
C PHE A 162 4.90 -12.14 -23.72
N ALA A 163 4.02 -11.13 -23.72
CA ALA A 163 4.31 -9.79 -24.22
C ALA A 163 5.48 -9.08 -23.49
N PHE A 164 5.83 -9.51 -22.28
CA PHE A 164 6.97 -9.00 -21.51
C PHE A 164 8.15 -9.98 -21.47
N TRP A 165 8.03 -11.12 -22.15
CA TRP A 165 9.02 -12.21 -22.21
C TRP A 165 9.62 -12.41 -23.61
N GLU A 166 8.91 -12.02 -24.67
CA GLU A 166 9.26 -12.32 -26.08
C GLU A 166 10.64 -11.79 -26.52
N ASN A 167 11.11 -10.68 -25.93
CA ASN A 167 12.41 -10.09 -26.22
C ASN A 167 13.23 -9.97 -24.92
N ASP A 168 14.38 -10.65 -24.85
CA ASP A 168 15.31 -10.62 -23.71
C ASP A 168 15.70 -9.19 -23.32
N GLU A 169 15.87 -8.30 -24.30
CA GLU A 169 16.18 -6.88 -24.08
C GLU A 169 15.00 -6.12 -23.42
N THR A 170 13.77 -6.52 -23.70
CA THR A 170 12.56 -5.92 -23.13
C THR A 170 12.00 -6.69 -21.95
N TYR A 171 12.73 -7.68 -21.44
CA TYR A 171 12.25 -8.51 -20.35
C TYR A 171 11.92 -7.69 -19.10
N ARG A 172 10.71 -7.88 -18.56
CA ARG A 172 10.17 -7.16 -17.39
C ARG A 172 9.34 -8.07 -16.50
N VAL A 173 9.67 -8.10 -15.22
CA VAL A 173 8.92 -8.89 -14.22
C VAL A 173 7.62 -8.19 -13.84
N THR A 174 6.60 -8.97 -13.48
CA THR A 174 5.24 -8.47 -13.20
C THR A 174 4.68 -8.86 -11.84
N ALA A 175 5.41 -9.73 -11.11
CA ALA A 175 4.94 -10.45 -9.94
C ALA A 175 3.54 -11.03 -10.19
N TRP A 176 2.61 -10.82 -9.25
CA TRP A 176 1.20 -11.21 -9.42
C TRP A 176 0.35 -10.14 -10.12
N TYR A 177 0.86 -8.92 -10.34
CA TYR A 177 0.07 -7.81 -10.91
C TYR A 177 -0.23 -7.98 -12.40
N GLY A 178 0.55 -8.81 -13.12
CA GLY A 178 0.41 -9.02 -14.55
C GLY A 178 0.94 -7.86 -15.42
N PHE A 179 1.45 -6.78 -14.81
CA PHE A 179 2.13 -5.69 -15.49
C PHE A 179 3.27 -5.13 -14.63
N PRO A 180 4.40 -4.68 -15.22
CA PRO A 180 5.60 -4.35 -14.44
C PRO A 180 5.43 -3.11 -13.54
N ASN A 181 4.63 -2.14 -13.97
CA ASN A 181 4.42 -0.92 -13.20
C ASN A 181 3.68 -1.16 -11.87
N GLY A 182 2.90 -2.25 -11.75
CA GLY A 182 2.19 -2.59 -10.51
C GLY A 182 3.16 -2.95 -9.38
N VAL A 183 4.24 -3.68 -9.73
CA VAL A 183 5.35 -3.99 -8.80
C VAL A 183 5.98 -2.70 -8.30
N GLY A 184 6.27 -1.76 -9.20
CA GLY A 184 6.84 -0.45 -8.90
C GLY A 184 5.96 0.36 -7.94
N LEU A 185 4.67 0.52 -8.28
CA LEU A 185 3.73 1.33 -7.48
C LEU A 185 3.58 0.80 -6.05
N PHE A 186 3.48 -0.52 -5.89
CA PHE A 186 3.35 -1.12 -4.56
C PHE A 186 4.65 -1.00 -3.75
N LEU A 187 5.76 -1.53 -4.28
CA LEU A 187 7.02 -1.61 -3.54
C LEU A 187 7.66 -0.24 -3.28
N ALA A 188 7.53 0.71 -4.22
CA ALA A 188 8.11 2.04 -4.06
C ALA A 188 7.58 2.77 -2.84
N SER A 189 6.30 2.61 -2.51
CA SER A 189 5.67 3.23 -1.33
C SER A 189 6.15 2.62 -0.02
N LEU A 190 6.59 1.35 -0.04
CA LEU A 190 7.05 0.64 1.16
C LEU A 190 8.52 0.92 1.49
N VAL A 191 9.34 1.31 0.50
CA VAL A 191 10.77 1.59 0.72
C VAL A 191 10.99 2.75 1.71
N PRO A 192 10.38 3.94 1.55
CA PRO A 192 10.49 5.02 2.55
C PRO A 192 10.01 4.59 3.94
N LEU A 193 8.92 3.80 4.01
CA LEU A 193 8.39 3.29 5.26
C LEU A 193 9.40 2.36 5.96
N ALA A 194 10.04 1.46 5.21
CA ALA A 194 11.07 0.57 5.74
C ALA A 194 12.34 1.33 6.18
N ILE A 195 12.75 2.36 5.44
CA ILE A 195 13.86 3.24 5.85
C ILE A 195 13.53 3.89 7.20
N TYR A 196 12.30 4.42 7.34
CA TYR A 196 11.87 5.07 8.57
C TYR A 196 11.91 4.10 9.77
N GLU A 197 11.38 2.89 9.64
CA GLU A 197 11.38 1.89 10.72
C GLU A 197 12.80 1.47 11.13
N VAL A 198 13.69 1.21 10.16
CA VAL A 198 15.09 0.88 10.44
C VAL A 198 15.81 2.05 11.10
N TRP A 199 15.61 3.27 10.59
CA TRP A 199 16.21 4.48 11.14
C TRP A 199 15.77 4.71 12.58
N GLN A 200 14.46 4.62 12.84
CA GLN A 200 13.90 4.80 14.17
C GLN A 200 14.53 3.79 15.15
N LYS A 201 14.64 2.51 14.74
CA LYS A 201 15.16 1.47 15.63
C LYS A 201 16.66 1.61 15.93
N ILE A 202 17.47 1.99 14.94
CA ILE A 202 18.93 2.06 15.07
C ILE A 202 19.39 3.38 15.71
N PHE A 203 18.81 4.50 15.31
CA PHE A 203 19.34 5.84 15.64
C PHE A 203 18.49 6.61 16.64
N SER A 204 17.22 6.24 16.83
CA SER A 204 16.38 6.88 17.84
C SER A 204 16.47 6.10 19.14
N SER A 205 17.23 6.62 20.12
CA SER A 205 17.22 6.15 21.51
C SER A 205 15.91 6.53 22.23
N GLN A 206 14.77 6.48 21.53
CA GLN A 206 13.47 6.64 22.13
C GLN A 206 13.06 5.26 22.62
N ASN A 207 12.90 5.13 23.94
CA ASN A 207 12.35 3.94 24.57
C ASN A 207 11.05 3.61 23.83
N ASP A 208 10.96 2.40 23.25
CA ASP A 208 9.79 1.91 22.50
C ASP A 208 8.58 1.85 23.45
N ASP A 209 7.91 2.98 23.71
CA ASP A 209 6.69 3.09 24.52
C ASP A 209 5.42 2.72 23.71
N TRP A 210 5.58 2.46 22.40
CA TRP A 210 4.48 2.19 21.48
C TRP A 210 4.21 0.70 21.32
N GLY A 211 3.77 0.04 22.40
CA GLY A 211 3.01 -1.23 22.39
C GLY A 211 3.70 -2.51 21.87
N VAL A 212 4.73 -2.41 21.02
CA VAL A 212 5.37 -3.57 20.41
C VAL A 212 6.35 -4.18 21.40
N GLY A 213 6.06 -5.40 21.86
CA GLY A 213 7.01 -6.17 22.67
C GLY A 213 8.37 -6.28 21.99
N ARG A 214 9.45 -6.37 22.79
CA ARG A 214 10.86 -6.36 22.30
C ARG A 214 11.08 -7.26 21.07
N VAL A 215 10.46 -8.44 21.03
CA VAL A 215 10.55 -9.40 19.91
C VAL A 215 9.90 -8.88 18.63
N GLY A 216 8.69 -8.31 18.70
CA GLY A 216 7.97 -7.80 17.53
C GLY A 216 8.72 -6.66 16.83
N SER A 217 9.39 -5.81 17.62
CA SER A 217 10.19 -4.70 17.10
C SER A 217 11.43 -5.20 16.34
N TRP A 218 12.06 -6.29 16.80
CA TRP A 218 13.14 -6.94 16.06
C TRP A 218 12.66 -7.60 14.77
N ILE A 219 11.53 -8.31 14.80
CA ILE A 219 10.93 -8.92 13.60
C ILE A 219 10.65 -7.84 12.55
N LEU A 220 10.00 -6.74 12.95
CA LEU A 220 9.70 -5.63 12.05
C LEU A 220 10.98 -5.03 11.44
N CYS A 221 12.02 -4.81 12.25
CA CYS A 221 13.31 -4.30 11.77
C CYS A 221 13.97 -5.26 10.77
N THR A 222 13.98 -6.57 11.07
CA THR A 222 14.53 -7.59 10.15
C THR A 222 13.77 -7.62 8.83
N VAL A 223 12.43 -7.60 8.88
CA VAL A 223 11.56 -7.53 7.71
C VAL A 223 11.83 -6.25 6.91
N ALA A 224 11.94 -5.10 7.57
CA ALA A 224 12.24 -3.85 6.91
C ALA A 224 13.60 -3.88 6.20
N ILE A 225 14.65 -4.43 6.82
CA ILE A 225 15.98 -4.59 6.20
C ILE A 225 15.90 -5.50 4.97
N LEU A 226 15.23 -6.65 5.08
CA LEU A 226 15.03 -7.57 3.95
C LEU A 226 14.28 -6.89 2.80
N LEU A 227 13.27 -6.08 3.12
CA LEU A 227 12.53 -5.31 2.11
C LEU A 227 13.42 -4.26 1.44
N LEU A 228 14.28 -3.56 2.19
CA LEU A 228 15.22 -2.58 1.61
C LEU A 228 16.25 -3.22 0.68
N CYS A 229 16.63 -4.48 0.91
CA CYS A 229 17.50 -5.22 0.00
C CYS A 229 16.74 -5.71 -1.24
N THR A 230 15.52 -6.23 -1.07
CA THR A 230 14.79 -6.92 -2.14
C THR A 230 13.93 -6.00 -3.00
N ALA A 231 13.31 -4.97 -2.43
CA ALA A 231 12.36 -4.11 -3.14
C ALA A 231 13.03 -3.28 -4.25
N PRO A 232 14.18 -2.61 -4.06
CA PRO A 232 14.83 -1.88 -5.14
C PRO A 232 15.24 -2.78 -6.31
N LEU A 233 15.72 -4.00 -6.01
CA LEU A 233 16.05 -5.01 -7.03
C LEU A 233 14.81 -5.42 -7.82
N ALA A 234 13.70 -5.71 -7.14
CA ALA A 234 12.43 -6.06 -7.79
C ALA A 234 11.90 -4.92 -8.69
N VAL A 235 11.96 -3.67 -8.22
CA VAL A 235 11.53 -2.49 -9.00
C VAL A 235 12.45 -2.26 -10.20
N PHE A 236 13.75 -2.50 -10.04
CA PHE A 236 14.72 -2.44 -11.13
C PHE A 236 14.44 -3.53 -12.20
N TYR A 237 14.21 -4.78 -11.80
CA TYR A 237 13.86 -5.86 -12.73
C TYR A 237 12.49 -5.65 -13.41
N ALA A 238 11.58 -4.92 -12.77
CA ALA A 238 10.32 -4.53 -13.41
C ALA A 238 10.52 -3.41 -14.46
N LYS A 239 11.73 -2.81 -14.51
CA LYS A 239 12.05 -1.61 -15.30
C LYS A 239 10.97 -0.53 -15.11
N SER A 240 10.51 -0.35 -13.87
CA SER A 240 9.45 0.63 -13.56
C SER A 240 10.09 1.99 -13.28
N THR A 241 10.18 2.84 -14.30
CA THR A 241 10.73 4.20 -14.18
C THR A 241 9.98 5.01 -13.12
N GLY A 242 8.63 4.95 -13.13
CA GLY A 242 7.80 5.57 -12.11
C GLY A 242 8.07 5.04 -10.70
N GLY A 243 8.31 3.74 -10.54
CA GLY A 243 8.68 3.14 -9.26
C GLY A 243 10.03 3.64 -8.74
N LEU A 244 11.05 3.69 -9.60
CA LEU A 244 12.38 4.22 -9.23
C LEU A 244 12.32 5.70 -8.85
N ILE A 245 11.60 6.51 -9.62
CA ILE A 245 11.37 7.93 -9.32
C ILE A 245 10.61 8.07 -7.99
N GLY A 246 9.60 7.23 -7.76
CA GLY A 246 8.84 7.20 -6.51
C GLY A 246 9.70 6.89 -5.29
N ILE A 247 10.60 5.90 -5.38
CA ILE A 247 11.59 5.59 -4.33
C ILE A 247 12.49 6.80 -4.07
N ALA A 248 13.07 7.37 -5.12
CA ALA A 248 13.96 8.52 -5.00
C ALA A 248 13.26 9.73 -4.38
N ALA A 249 12.03 10.03 -4.83
CA ALA A 249 11.22 11.12 -4.29
C ALA A 249 10.81 10.86 -2.83
N GLY A 250 10.48 9.62 -2.46
CA GLY A 250 10.15 9.24 -1.09
C GLY A 250 11.35 9.39 -0.14
N ILE A 251 12.52 8.93 -0.56
CA ILE A 251 13.78 9.11 0.17
C ILE A 251 14.10 10.61 0.28
N GLY A 252 14.02 11.35 -0.82
CA GLY A 252 14.23 12.80 -0.84
C GLY A 252 13.31 13.53 0.13
N THR A 253 12.03 13.15 0.16
CA THR A 253 11.04 13.71 1.10
C THR A 253 11.43 13.43 2.55
N LEU A 254 11.83 12.20 2.89
CA LEU A 254 12.31 11.86 4.23
C LEU A 254 13.52 12.69 4.65
N LEU A 255 14.47 12.88 3.73
CA LEU A 255 15.66 13.70 3.98
C LEU A 255 15.33 15.19 4.16
N LEU A 256 14.32 15.70 3.43
CA LEU A 256 13.85 17.09 3.55
C LEU A 256 13.11 17.35 4.87
N LEU A 257 12.37 16.37 5.38
CA LEU A 257 11.66 16.47 6.65
C LEU A 257 12.62 16.48 7.86
N ASN A 258 13.77 15.82 7.75
CA ASN A 258 14.75 15.80 8.82
C ASN A 258 15.62 17.08 8.81
N LYS A 259 15.56 17.85 9.91
CA LYS A 259 16.20 19.18 10.06
C LYS A 259 17.70 19.16 9.76
N ARG A 260 18.40 18.05 10.02
CA ARG A 260 19.85 17.92 9.80
C ARG A 260 20.22 17.64 8.34
N THR A 261 19.39 16.90 7.62
CA THR A 261 19.66 16.46 6.23
C THR A 261 18.97 17.33 5.17
N ARG A 262 18.12 18.27 5.59
CA ARG A 262 17.33 19.13 4.70
C ARG A 262 18.16 19.90 3.68
N TRP A 263 19.18 20.64 4.12
CA TRP A 263 20.01 21.45 3.22
C TRP A 263 20.84 20.61 2.23
N PRO A 264 21.52 19.53 2.66
CA PRO A 264 22.14 18.58 1.74
C PRO A 264 21.17 18.02 0.69
N ALA A 265 19.95 17.67 1.10
CA ALA A 265 18.94 17.13 0.19
C ALA A 265 18.45 18.17 -0.83
N VAL A 266 18.28 19.43 -0.43
CA VAL A 266 17.93 20.54 -1.35
C VAL A 266 19.05 20.76 -2.37
N ILE A 267 20.31 20.81 -1.92
CA ILE A 267 21.47 21.02 -2.82
C ILE A 267 21.57 19.86 -3.82
N LEU A 268 21.45 18.62 -3.35
CA LEU A 268 21.46 17.44 -4.21
C LEU A 268 20.30 17.47 -5.23
N GLY A 269 19.09 17.82 -4.78
CA GLY A 269 17.92 17.92 -5.65
C GLY A 269 18.08 18.97 -6.74
N ILE A 270 18.59 20.15 -6.40
CA ILE A 270 18.89 21.21 -7.37
C ILE A 270 19.99 20.78 -8.34
N ALA A 271 21.05 20.11 -7.85
CA ALA A 271 22.12 19.59 -8.69
C ALA A 271 21.60 18.54 -9.69
N CYS A 272 20.77 17.59 -9.24
CA CYS A 272 20.13 16.60 -10.10
C CYS A 272 19.23 17.25 -11.17
N LEU A 273 18.40 18.22 -10.78
CA LEU A 273 17.58 18.98 -11.74
C LEU A 273 18.46 19.73 -12.74
N GLY A 274 19.52 20.38 -12.28
CA GLY A 274 20.50 21.06 -13.13
C GLY A 274 21.14 20.12 -14.14
N ILE A 275 21.54 18.91 -13.74
CA ILE A 275 22.09 17.89 -14.63
C ILE A 275 21.06 17.49 -15.70
N VAL A 276 19.80 17.27 -15.33
CA VAL A 276 18.73 16.95 -16.30
C VAL A 276 18.59 18.05 -17.35
N PHE A 277 18.58 19.33 -16.95
CA PHE A 277 18.49 20.45 -17.90
C PHE A 277 19.75 20.61 -18.76
N LEU A 278 20.91 20.15 -18.28
CA LEU A 278 22.19 20.22 -19.00
C LEU A 278 22.43 19.00 -19.92
N THR A 279 21.62 17.94 -19.83
CA THR A 279 21.75 16.79 -20.73
C THR A 279 21.24 17.15 -22.14
N PRO A 280 22.13 17.14 -23.16
CA PRO A 280 21.79 17.63 -24.52
C PRO A 280 20.75 16.76 -25.25
N GLN A 281 20.52 15.52 -24.80
CA GLN A 281 19.53 14.61 -25.39
C GLN A 281 18.07 15.09 -25.25
N LEU A 282 17.76 15.99 -24.31
CA LEU A 282 16.41 16.55 -24.15
C LEU A 282 16.14 17.79 -25.02
N GLN A 283 17.17 18.35 -25.67
CA GLN A 283 17.02 19.53 -26.54
C GLN A 283 16.62 19.18 -27.99
N GLY A 284 16.72 17.91 -28.39
CA GLY A 284 16.39 17.43 -29.74
C GLY A 284 14.97 16.90 -29.95
N VAL A 285 14.08 16.97 -28.94
CA VAL A 285 12.68 16.51 -29.02
C VAL A 285 11.70 17.70 -28.93
N ARG A 286 12.09 18.86 -29.47
CA ARG A 286 11.19 20.00 -29.69
C ARG A 286 10.72 20.02 -31.12
#